data_AF-A0AAJ2V8F8-F1
#
_entry.id   AF-A0AAJ2V8F8-F1
#
_cell.length_a   1.000
_cell.length_b   1.000
_cell.length_c   1.000
_cell.angle_alpha   90.00
_cell.angle_beta   90.00
_cell.angle_gamma   90.00
#
_symmetry.space_group_name_H-M   'P 1'
#
loop_
_entity.id
_entity.type
_entity.pdbx_description
1 polymer ?
#
loop_
_entity_poly.entity_id
_entity_poly.type
_entity_poly.pdbx_seq_one_letter_code
_entity_poly.pdbx_strand_id
1 'polypeptide(L)'
;MSLAAVLGAGAAFAAGTQRQVLESLPSGTAQGAPAYELSLPACTAAPCPFELRLVRAGVQQGQPAALSWPASRGPAQLAQPDPLYGVGDPLSAAAGLQHLERVWTTGEEEDTVTAAVRSLRLPGVQGGSRALLVTQMGGFEHPKRRHALYVATAQGPHLAWQYDEPQGNYQSWVLAPTGRIPVLLVRYASPQDDAPDQIETRSLRWNKGRQAFAEQASAPPAAVQAVVAARYDSVAAARAARAQQAECLGAYSVVRTRPAGAAPHHALVQVAADMAQAHAESLRLRACSASLQPRTVPLVHLLPDAGLKPGKKTGNKPDRKPEPKPEPKPEPAR
;
A
#
# COMPACT_ATOMS: atom_id res chain seq x y z
N MET A 1 -25.88 41.57 36.14
CA MET A 1 -26.06 40.28 35.44
C MET A 1 -24.73 39.94 34.80
N SER A 2 -23.96 39.06 35.45
CA SER A 2 -22.64 38.65 34.98
C SER A 2 -22.72 37.20 34.53
N LEU A 3 -22.46 36.93 33.25
CA LEU A 3 -22.21 35.57 32.76
C LEU A 3 -20.72 35.26 32.90
N ALA A 4 -20.42 34.23 33.70
CA ALA A 4 -19.11 33.62 33.78
C ALA A 4 -18.84 32.80 32.51
N ALA A 5 -17.70 33.06 31.86
CA ALA A 5 -17.14 32.20 30.83
C ALA A 5 -16.43 31.02 31.51
N VAL A 6 -16.95 29.80 31.33
CA VAL A 6 -16.23 28.57 31.68
C VAL A 6 -15.35 28.21 30.49
N LEU A 7 -14.07 28.58 30.58
CA LEU A 7 -12.99 28.01 29.80
C LEU A 7 -12.78 26.57 30.28
N GLY A 8 -13.09 25.60 29.43
CA GLY A 8 -12.97 24.17 29.73
C GLY A 8 -12.19 23.43 28.65
N ALA A 9 -11.18 22.70 29.12
CA ALA A 9 -10.47 21.60 28.45
C ALA A 9 -9.39 21.93 27.39
N GLY A 10 -8.27 22.47 27.86
CA GLY A 10 -6.97 21.95 27.39
C GLY A 10 -6.69 20.64 28.12
N ALA A 11 -7.11 19.51 27.54
CA ALA A 11 -6.74 18.20 28.08
C ALA A 11 -5.31 17.88 27.63
N ALA A 12 -4.36 18.03 28.55
CA ALA A 12 -3.01 17.49 28.38
C ALA A 12 -3.12 15.97 28.18
N PHE A 13 -2.58 15.48 27.06
CA PHE A 13 -2.56 14.06 26.70
C PHE A 13 -1.74 13.28 27.73
N ALA A 14 -2.41 12.51 28.59
CA ALA A 14 -1.75 11.47 29.37
C ALA A 14 -1.41 10.30 28.43
N ALA A 15 -0.13 10.05 28.22
CA ALA A 15 0.35 8.81 27.61
C ALA A 15 -0.14 7.61 28.46
N GLY A 16 -0.73 6.61 27.82
CA GLY A 16 -1.21 5.41 28.52
C GLY A 16 -0.03 4.59 29.08
N THR A 17 -0.13 4.17 30.35
CA THR A 17 0.82 3.23 30.98
C THR A 17 0.62 1.78 30.53
N GLN A 18 -0.33 1.53 29.63
CA GLN A 18 -0.70 0.21 29.15
C GLN A 18 -0.71 0.16 27.62
N ARG A 19 -0.41 -1.02 27.08
CA ARG A 19 -0.46 -1.31 25.64
C ARG A 19 -1.83 -0.95 25.07
N GLN A 20 -1.85 -0.17 24.00
CA GLN A 20 -3.06 0.14 23.26
C GLN A 20 -3.22 -0.86 22.11
N VAL A 21 -4.27 -1.68 22.15
CA VAL A 21 -4.64 -2.56 21.03
C VAL A 21 -5.45 -1.75 20.03
N LEU A 22 -5.00 -1.72 18.79
CA LEU A 22 -5.58 -0.91 17.72
C LEU A 22 -6.52 -1.75 16.85
N GLU A 23 -6.04 -2.92 16.43
CA GLU A 23 -6.80 -3.81 15.54
C GLU A 23 -6.47 -5.28 15.85
N SER A 24 -7.45 -6.16 15.71
CA SER A 24 -7.25 -7.61 15.81
C SER A 24 -7.94 -8.33 14.66
N LEU A 25 -7.16 -9.02 13.82
CA LEU A 25 -7.67 -9.74 12.65
C LEU A 25 -7.25 -11.22 12.68
N PRO A 26 -8.12 -12.16 12.29
CA PRO A 26 -7.80 -13.58 12.33
C PRO A 26 -6.68 -13.96 11.33
N SER A 27 -5.77 -14.85 11.74
CA SER A 27 -4.73 -15.41 10.85
C SER A 27 -5.21 -16.62 10.04
N GLY A 28 -6.40 -17.13 10.32
CA GLY A 28 -6.99 -18.29 9.65
C GLY A 28 -8.48 -18.39 9.91
N THR A 29 -9.16 -19.31 9.23
CA THR A 29 -10.60 -19.55 9.42
C THR A 29 -10.91 -20.67 10.41
N ALA A 30 -9.90 -21.41 10.86
CA ALA A 30 -10.08 -22.47 11.85
C ALA A 30 -10.42 -21.89 13.23
N GLN A 31 -11.30 -22.57 13.96
CA GLN A 31 -11.61 -22.20 15.35
C GLN A 31 -10.35 -22.28 16.21
N GLY A 32 -10.08 -21.25 17.01
CA GLY A 32 -8.87 -21.15 17.83
C GLY A 32 -7.59 -20.80 17.05
N ALA A 33 -7.69 -20.49 15.75
CA ALA A 33 -6.58 -19.89 15.02
C ALA A 33 -6.13 -18.59 15.74
N PRO A 34 -4.83 -18.32 15.80
CA PRO A 34 -4.36 -17.09 16.42
C PRO A 34 -4.84 -15.87 15.61
N ALA A 35 -4.95 -14.73 16.28
CA ALA A 35 -5.20 -13.45 15.64
C ALA A 35 -3.90 -12.64 15.54
N TYR A 36 -3.78 -11.88 14.47
CA TYR A 36 -2.86 -10.77 14.39
C TYR A 36 -3.39 -9.63 15.24
N GLU A 37 -2.54 -9.01 16.06
CA GLU A 37 -2.86 -7.84 16.86
C GLU A 37 -1.91 -6.71 16.48
N LEU A 38 -2.45 -5.64 15.88
CA LEU A 38 -1.73 -4.37 15.74
C LEU A 38 -1.89 -3.61 17.05
N SER A 39 -0.78 -3.18 17.63
CA SER A 39 -0.78 -2.49 18.91
C SER A 39 0.28 -1.39 18.96
N LEU A 40 0.08 -0.44 19.87
CA LEU A 40 1.15 0.41 20.39
C LEU A 40 1.54 -0.09 21.78
N PRO A 41 2.83 -0.40 22.02
CA PRO A 41 3.28 -0.75 23.35
C PRO A 41 3.15 0.44 24.32
N ALA A 42 3.21 0.16 25.62
CA ALA A 42 3.23 1.19 26.65
C ALA A 42 4.58 1.95 26.58
N CYS A 43 4.64 2.99 25.74
CA CYS A 43 5.84 3.81 25.58
C CYS A 43 5.66 5.14 26.28
N THR A 44 6.66 5.53 27.06
CA THR A 44 6.74 6.86 27.70
C THR A 44 7.69 7.81 26.95
N ALA A 45 8.45 7.30 25.97
CA ALA A 45 9.37 8.05 25.13
C ALA A 45 9.26 7.65 23.66
N ALA A 46 9.51 8.59 22.74
CA ALA A 46 9.64 8.32 21.32
C ALA A 46 11.09 7.93 20.96
N PRO A 47 11.31 7.12 19.92
CA PRO A 47 10.31 6.49 19.05
C PRO A 47 9.62 5.27 19.69
N CYS A 48 8.30 5.15 19.54
CA CYS A 48 7.52 4.00 20.01
C CYS A 48 7.06 3.16 18.81
N PRO A 49 7.62 1.98 18.55
CA PRO A 49 7.24 1.22 17.37
C PRO A 49 5.78 0.74 17.46
N PHE A 50 5.02 0.89 16.38
CA PHE A 50 3.86 0.00 16.21
C PHE A 50 4.36 -1.45 16.25
N GLU A 51 3.64 -2.30 16.95
CA GLU A 51 3.97 -3.72 17.06
C GLU A 51 2.87 -4.57 16.45
N LEU A 52 3.29 -5.56 15.69
CA LEU A 52 2.46 -6.66 15.27
C LEU A 52 2.72 -7.86 16.17
N ARG A 53 1.66 -8.39 16.78
CA ARG A 53 1.71 -9.57 17.64
C ARG A 53 0.85 -10.68 17.05
N LEU A 54 1.19 -11.92 17.38
CA LEU A 54 0.32 -13.06 17.17
C LEU A 54 -0.24 -13.46 18.54
N VAL A 55 -1.55 -13.56 18.69
CA VAL A 55 -2.21 -13.84 19.98
C VAL A 55 -3.22 -14.97 19.83
N ARG A 56 -3.25 -15.89 20.78
CA ARG A 56 -4.24 -16.96 20.88
C ARG A 56 -4.83 -16.94 22.28
N ALA A 57 -6.15 -16.77 22.36
CA ALA A 57 -6.87 -16.66 23.64
C ALA A 57 -6.23 -15.64 24.61
N GLY A 58 -5.83 -14.47 24.09
CA GLY A 58 -5.16 -13.41 24.85
C GLY A 58 -3.68 -13.63 25.14
N VAL A 59 -3.11 -14.79 24.82
CA VAL A 59 -1.71 -15.12 25.06
C VAL A 59 -0.87 -14.91 23.80
N GLN A 60 0.20 -14.13 23.93
CA GLN A 60 1.16 -13.90 22.84
C GLN A 60 1.82 -15.21 22.40
N GLN A 61 1.94 -15.38 21.09
CA GLN A 61 2.58 -16.49 20.42
C GLN A 61 3.87 -15.99 19.78
N GLY A 62 5.01 -16.51 20.23
CA GLY A 62 6.32 -16.12 19.70
C GLY A 62 6.69 -14.67 19.98
N GLN A 63 7.59 -14.13 19.16
CA GLN A 63 8.09 -12.76 19.26
C GLN A 63 7.23 -11.79 18.46
N PRO A 64 6.93 -10.59 18.99
CA PRO A 64 6.33 -9.51 18.21
C PRO A 64 7.25 -9.06 17.08
N ALA A 65 6.66 -8.51 16.03
CA ALA A 65 7.39 -7.82 14.98
C ALA A 65 7.17 -6.30 15.14
N ALA A 66 8.26 -5.56 15.33
CA ALA A 66 8.22 -4.10 15.24
C ALA A 66 7.99 -3.67 13.79
N LEU A 67 7.10 -2.70 13.58
CA LEU A 67 6.90 -2.09 12.27
C LEU A 67 8.00 -1.05 12.00
N SER A 68 8.24 -0.77 10.72
CA SER A 68 9.44 -0.02 10.29
C SER A 68 9.38 1.46 10.62
N TRP A 69 8.19 2.07 10.58
CA TRP A 69 8.03 3.46 11.00
C TRP A 69 7.43 3.48 12.40
N PRO A 70 8.19 3.95 13.40
CA PRO A 70 7.69 4.00 14.74
C PRO A 70 6.67 5.11 14.87
N ALA A 71 5.73 4.93 15.79
CA ALA A 71 4.97 6.03 16.31
C ALA A 71 5.89 7.06 16.97
N SER A 72 5.58 8.30 16.69
CA SER A 72 5.92 9.45 17.53
C SER A 72 5.18 9.39 18.87
N ARG A 73 5.37 10.40 19.71
CA ARG A 73 4.81 10.42 21.08
C ARG A 73 3.27 10.33 21.03
N GLY A 74 2.70 9.64 22.02
CA GLY A 74 1.26 9.65 22.31
C GLY A 74 0.49 8.42 21.82
N PRO A 75 -0.78 8.26 22.26
CA PRO A 75 -1.64 7.16 21.83
C PRO A 75 -2.02 7.32 20.35
N ALA A 76 -2.29 6.20 19.67
CA ALA A 76 -2.86 6.28 18.33
C ALA A 76 -4.34 6.65 18.37
N GLN A 77 -4.75 7.49 17.42
CA GLN A 77 -6.12 7.93 17.22
C GLN A 77 -6.66 7.37 15.91
N LEU A 78 -7.97 7.14 15.84
CA LEU A 78 -8.61 6.71 14.61
C LEU A 78 -8.67 7.90 13.64
N ALA A 79 -8.11 7.74 12.44
CA ALA A 79 -8.13 8.74 11.38
C ALA A 79 -9.38 8.58 10.49
N GLN A 80 -9.83 9.69 9.90
CA GLN A 80 -10.83 9.64 8.84
C GLN A 80 -10.25 8.97 7.60
N PRO A 81 -11.00 8.15 6.85
CA PRO A 81 -10.48 7.52 5.65
C PRO A 81 -9.99 8.56 4.63
N ASP A 82 -8.74 8.40 4.18
CA ASP A 82 -8.14 9.22 3.13
C ASP A 82 -7.51 8.31 2.06
N PRO A 83 -7.83 8.49 0.76
CA PRO A 83 -7.16 7.78 -0.34
C PRO A 83 -5.63 7.91 -0.33
N LEU A 84 -5.09 8.99 0.26
CA LEU A 84 -3.66 9.21 0.46
C LEU A 84 -3.03 8.18 1.39
N TYR A 85 -3.75 7.42 2.21
CA TYR A 85 -3.08 6.43 3.06
C TYR A 85 -2.59 5.19 2.30
N GLY A 86 -3.00 5.00 1.03
CA GLY A 86 -2.70 3.79 0.27
C GLY A 86 -3.41 2.54 0.81
N VAL A 87 -4.44 2.74 1.61
CA VAL A 87 -5.23 1.69 2.27
C VAL A 87 -6.43 1.32 1.40
N GLY A 88 -6.72 0.03 1.31
CA GLY A 88 -7.78 -0.48 0.45
C GLY A 88 -7.41 -0.37 -1.04
N ASP A 89 -8.40 -0.06 -1.87
CA ASP A 89 -8.24 0.10 -3.31
C ASP A 89 -8.48 1.58 -3.71
N PRO A 90 -7.88 2.10 -4.81
CA PRO A 90 -7.99 3.52 -5.19
C PRO A 90 -9.42 4.05 -5.38
N LEU A 91 -10.37 3.16 -5.67
CA LEU A 91 -11.78 3.47 -5.94
C LEU A 91 -12.76 2.99 -4.86
N SER A 92 -12.26 2.60 -3.68
CA SER A 92 -13.09 2.03 -2.61
C SER A 92 -14.28 2.93 -2.23
N ALA A 93 -14.03 4.23 -2.02
CA ALA A 93 -15.08 5.20 -1.67
C ALA A 93 -16.16 5.33 -2.75
N ALA A 94 -15.76 5.37 -4.03
CA ALA A 94 -16.69 5.51 -5.15
C ALA A 94 -17.62 4.28 -5.31
N ALA A 95 -17.18 3.11 -4.85
CA ALA A 95 -17.96 1.89 -4.89
C ALA A 95 -19.01 1.79 -3.77
N GLY A 96 -19.14 2.80 -2.90
CA GLY A 96 -19.95 2.70 -1.68
C GLY A 96 -19.47 1.61 -0.72
N LEU A 97 -18.30 1.04 -0.99
CA LEU A 97 -17.60 0.16 -0.09
C LEU A 97 -17.03 1.10 0.97
N GLN A 98 -17.71 1.21 2.11
CA GLN A 98 -17.14 1.88 3.28
C GLN A 98 -15.69 1.36 3.43
N HIS A 99 -14.73 2.26 3.60
CA HIS A 99 -13.35 1.88 3.91
C HIS A 99 -13.40 1.04 5.20
N LEU A 100 -13.44 -0.28 5.05
CA LEU A 100 -13.61 -1.21 6.16
C LEU A 100 -12.33 -1.22 7.00
N GLU A 101 -11.21 -0.86 6.39
CA GLU A 101 -9.93 -0.73 7.07
C GLU A 101 -9.89 0.54 7.92
N ARG A 102 -9.77 0.35 9.23
CA ARG A 102 -9.48 1.42 10.18
C ARG A 102 -8.03 1.85 10.03
N VAL A 103 -7.83 3.17 9.97
CA VAL A 103 -6.52 3.80 9.92
C VAL A 103 -6.23 4.43 11.27
N TRP A 104 -5.09 4.09 11.86
CA TRP A 104 -4.65 4.60 13.14
C TRP A 104 -3.50 5.56 12.93
N THR A 105 -3.61 6.78 13.41
CA THR A 105 -2.60 7.83 13.30
C THR A 105 -1.96 8.13 14.65
N THR A 106 -0.70 8.52 14.62
CA THR A 106 0.06 9.01 15.77
C THR A 106 1.01 10.09 15.27
N GLY A 107 1.36 11.03 16.16
CA GLY A 107 2.19 12.18 15.81
C GLY A 107 1.42 13.36 15.26
N GLU A 108 2.22 14.38 14.99
CA GLU A 108 1.79 15.66 14.45
C GLU A 108 2.78 16.06 13.36
N GLU A 109 2.27 16.70 12.30
CA GLU A 109 3.08 17.24 11.20
C GLU A 109 4.08 16.21 10.64
N GLU A 110 5.37 16.55 10.57
CA GLU A 110 6.43 15.72 9.98
C GLU A 110 6.63 14.36 10.67
N ASP A 111 6.25 14.26 11.94
CA ASP A 111 6.34 13.03 12.73
C ASP A 111 5.10 12.14 12.58
N THR A 112 4.12 12.55 11.78
CA THR A 112 2.89 11.79 11.57
C THR A 112 3.19 10.43 10.95
N VAL A 113 2.73 9.38 11.63
CA VAL A 113 2.71 8.01 11.10
C VAL A 113 1.30 7.46 11.19
N THR A 114 0.82 6.90 10.09
CA THR A 114 -0.43 6.12 10.07
C THR A 114 -0.13 4.64 9.88
N ALA A 115 -1.00 3.79 10.41
CA ALA A 115 -0.96 2.35 10.23
C ALA A 115 -2.39 1.83 10.02
N ALA A 116 -2.54 0.94 9.04
CA ALA A 116 -3.77 0.21 8.78
C ALA A 116 -3.46 -1.24 8.46
N VAL A 117 -4.40 -2.13 8.75
CA VAL A 117 -4.23 -3.56 8.47
C VAL A 117 -5.43 -4.15 7.74
N ARG A 118 -5.14 -5.07 6.82
CA ARG A 118 -6.12 -5.81 6.03
C ARG A 118 -5.74 -7.28 5.99
N SER A 119 -6.70 -8.17 6.21
CA SER A 119 -6.44 -9.61 6.17
C SER A 119 -6.66 -10.16 4.76
N LEU A 120 -5.61 -10.73 4.16
CA LEU A 120 -5.64 -11.31 2.81
C LEU A 120 -5.64 -12.83 2.87
N ARG A 121 -6.46 -13.50 2.05
CA ARG A 121 -6.40 -14.97 1.95
C ARG A 121 -5.12 -15.39 1.23
N LEU A 122 -4.44 -16.43 1.73
CA LEU A 122 -3.31 -17.03 1.02
C LEU A 122 -3.83 -17.94 -0.11
N PRO A 123 -3.55 -17.63 -1.40
CA PRO A 123 -3.99 -18.47 -2.50
C PRO A 123 -3.39 -19.87 -2.42
N GLY A 124 -4.21 -20.90 -2.63
CA GLY A 124 -3.74 -22.29 -2.68
C GLY A 124 -3.34 -22.91 -1.34
N VAL A 125 -3.62 -22.25 -0.21
CA VAL A 125 -3.37 -22.80 1.14
C VAL A 125 -4.68 -23.33 1.73
N GLN A 126 -4.72 -24.63 2.02
CA GLN A 126 -5.85 -25.25 2.71
C GLN A 126 -5.92 -24.80 4.19
N GLY A 127 -7.12 -24.80 4.78
CA GLY A 127 -7.34 -24.33 6.15
C GLY A 127 -7.55 -22.81 6.29
N GLY A 128 -7.67 -22.10 5.16
CA GLY A 128 -8.07 -20.70 5.15
C GLY A 128 -7.06 -19.75 5.80
N SER A 129 -5.77 -20.13 5.82
CA SER A 129 -4.69 -19.27 6.29
C SER A 129 -4.68 -17.92 5.59
N ARG A 130 -4.33 -16.88 6.34
CA ARG A 130 -4.39 -15.49 5.92
C ARG A 130 -3.06 -14.82 6.19
N ALA A 131 -2.66 -13.95 5.28
CA ALA A 131 -1.61 -12.96 5.53
C ALA A 131 -2.26 -11.68 6.06
N LEU A 132 -1.51 -10.93 6.86
CA LEU A 132 -1.86 -9.58 7.23
C LEU A 132 -1.09 -8.60 6.35
N LEU A 133 -1.81 -7.83 5.54
CA LEU A 133 -1.26 -6.63 4.92
C LEU A 133 -1.26 -5.52 5.96
N VAL A 134 -0.09 -4.98 6.24
CA VAL A 134 0.13 -3.77 7.02
C VAL A 134 0.52 -2.67 6.05
N THR A 135 -0.19 -1.55 6.06
CA THR A 135 0.18 -0.35 5.33
C THR A 135 0.52 0.73 6.34
N GLN A 136 1.73 1.26 6.27
CA GLN A 136 2.11 2.47 6.99
C GLN A 136 2.24 3.63 6.01
N MET A 137 1.90 4.83 6.45
CA MET A 137 2.26 6.08 5.79
C MET A 137 3.03 6.96 6.78
N GLY A 138 4.13 7.57 6.37
CA GLY A 138 4.89 8.52 7.18
C GLY A 138 5.14 9.83 6.45
N GLY A 139 5.16 10.95 7.19
CA GLY A 139 5.39 12.30 6.68
C GLY A 139 4.10 13.07 6.37
N PHE A 140 4.21 14.40 6.26
CA PHE A 140 3.08 15.32 6.07
C PHE A 140 2.97 15.85 4.63
N GLU A 141 3.96 16.61 4.16
CA GLU A 141 3.90 17.23 2.82
C GLU A 141 4.24 16.25 1.69
N HIS A 142 5.10 15.29 1.98
CA HIS A 142 5.60 14.30 1.02
C HIS A 142 5.44 12.88 1.57
N PRO A 143 4.19 12.45 1.87
CA PRO A 143 3.96 11.20 2.55
C PRO A 143 4.51 10.02 1.74
N LYS A 144 5.19 9.13 2.43
CA LYS A 144 5.67 7.86 1.89
C LYS A 144 4.88 6.72 2.46
N ARG A 145 4.63 5.70 1.65
CA ARG A 145 3.93 4.49 2.06
C ARG A 145 4.85 3.29 2.06
N ARG A 146 4.58 2.42 3.01
CA ARG A 146 5.19 1.11 3.13
C ARG A 146 4.09 0.09 3.25
N HIS A 147 4.12 -0.91 2.38
CA HIS A 147 3.23 -2.07 2.44
C HIS A 147 4.05 -3.29 2.87
N ALA A 148 3.56 -4.06 3.82
CA ALA A 148 4.21 -5.26 4.29
C ALA A 148 3.19 -6.39 4.50
N LEU A 149 3.50 -7.60 4.04
CA LEU A 149 2.70 -8.79 4.25
C LEU A 149 3.34 -9.65 5.32
N TYR A 150 2.58 -9.98 6.36
CA TYR A 150 3.00 -10.86 7.44
C TYR A 150 2.21 -12.16 7.41
N VAL A 151 2.88 -13.28 7.70
CA VAL A 151 2.27 -14.60 7.86
C VAL A 151 2.52 -15.12 9.28
N ALA A 152 1.61 -15.92 9.80
CA ALA A 152 1.70 -16.44 11.17
C ALA A 152 2.59 -17.67 11.17
N THR A 153 3.62 -17.67 12.02
CA THR A 153 4.50 -18.82 12.26
C THR A 153 4.52 -19.16 13.75
N ALA A 154 5.17 -20.28 14.11
CA ALA A 154 5.35 -20.63 15.52
C ALA A 154 6.21 -19.61 16.28
N GLN A 155 7.08 -18.89 15.56
CA GLN A 155 7.97 -17.86 16.12
C GLN A 155 7.30 -16.49 16.22
N GLY A 156 6.06 -16.33 15.75
CA GLY A 156 5.32 -15.07 15.75
C GLY A 156 4.96 -14.59 14.34
N PRO A 157 4.66 -13.30 14.16
CA PRO A 157 4.46 -12.72 12.82
C PRO A 157 5.77 -12.71 12.02
N HIS A 158 5.76 -13.35 10.87
CA HIS A 158 6.89 -13.40 9.94
C HIS A 158 6.66 -12.47 8.75
N LEU A 159 7.62 -11.60 8.46
CA LEU A 159 7.58 -10.73 7.28
C LEU A 159 7.79 -11.55 6.00
N ALA A 160 6.73 -11.70 5.21
CA ALA A 160 6.71 -12.50 3.99
C ALA A 160 6.99 -11.68 2.72
N TRP A 161 6.77 -10.36 2.76
CA TRP A 161 7.04 -9.43 1.66
C TRP A 161 6.91 -7.98 2.14
N GLN A 162 7.60 -7.05 1.47
CA GLN A 162 7.46 -5.61 1.68
C GLN A 162 7.66 -4.82 0.39
N TYR A 163 7.11 -3.61 0.36
CA TYR A 163 7.39 -2.58 -0.64
C TYR A 163 7.43 -1.22 0.04
N ASP A 164 8.48 -0.45 -0.25
CA ASP A 164 8.67 0.93 0.18
C ASP A 164 8.55 1.84 -1.02
N GLU A 165 7.76 2.89 -0.92
CA GLU A 165 7.70 3.90 -1.97
C GLU A 165 9.06 4.56 -2.17
N PRO A 166 9.56 4.63 -3.42
CA PRO A 166 10.79 5.34 -3.70
C PRO A 166 10.60 6.86 -3.57
N GLN A 167 11.72 7.58 -3.61
CA GLN A 167 11.72 9.04 -3.66
C GLN A 167 10.99 9.57 -4.89
N GLY A 168 10.34 10.74 -4.76
CA GLY A 168 9.53 11.37 -5.81
C GLY A 168 8.02 11.14 -5.66
N ASN A 169 7.26 11.48 -6.69
CA ASN A 169 5.79 11.54 -6.68
C ASN A 169 5.12 10.17 -6.87
N TYR A 170 5.50 9.21 -6.03
CA TYR A 170 4.96 7.86 -6.04
C TYR A 170 3.77 7.74 -5.10
N GLN A 171 2.80 6.94 -5.54
CA GLN A 171 1.68 6.48 -4.72
C GLN A 171 1.44 5.00 -5.00
N SER A 172 1.20 4.21 -3.96
CA SER A 172 1.05 2.76 -4.09
C SER A 172 -0.07 2.20 -3.22
N TRP A 173 -0.56 1.04 -3.66
CA TRP A 173 -1.62 0.26 -3.03
C TRP A 173 -1.36 -1.22 -3.24
N VAL A 174 -1.91 -2.07 -2.36
CA VAL A 174 -2.01 -3.51 -2.60
C VAL A 174 -3.47 -3.87 -2.84
N LEU A 175 -3.81 -4.04 -4.11
CA LEU A 175 -5.13 -4.46 -4.55
C LEU A 175 -5.33 -5.94 -4.21
N ALA A 176 -6.48 -6.27 -3.64
CA ALA A 176 -6.83 -7.65 -3.29
C ALA A 176 -8.14 -8.08 -3.96
N PRO A 177 -8.17 -8.24 -5.30
CA PRO A 177 -9.36 -8.69 -6.01
C PRO A 177 -9.87 -10.01 -5.42
N THR A 178 -11.17 -10.08 -5.16
CA THR A 178 -11.79 -11.20 -4.43
C THR A 178 -11.41 -12.56 -5.01
N GLY A 179 -10.82 -13.43 -4.18
CA GLY A 179 -10.44 -14.80 -4.56
C GLY A 179 -9.29 -14.89 -5.57
N ARG A 180 -8.56 -13.79 -5.80
CA ARG A 180 -7.45 -13.72 -6.77
C ARG A 180 -6.14 -13.39 -6.08
N ILE A 181 -5.08 -13.39 -6.89
CA ILE A 181 -3.72 -13.04 -6.48
C ILE A 181 -3.69 -11.53 -6.17
N PRO A 182 -3.19 -11.10 -4.99
CA PRO A 182 -2.99 -9.69 -4.69
C PRO A 182 -2.02 -9.02 -5.67
N VAL A 183 -2.21 -7.73 -5.91
CA VAL A 183 -1.45 -6.95 -6.89
C VAL A 183 -0.94 -5.69 -6.22
N LEU A 184 0.37 -5.49 -6.21
CA LEU A 184 0.95 -4.18 -5.95
C LEU A 184 0.65 -3.28 -7.15
N LEU A 185 -0.03 -2.17 -6.91
CA LEU A 185 -0.23 -1.07 -7.86
C LEU A 185 0.69 0.07 -7.45
N VAL A 186 1.49 0.57 -8.38
CA VAL A 186 2.33 1.75 -8.19
C VAL A 186 1.98 2.77 -9.26
N ARG A 187 1.74 4.00 -8.82
CA ARG A 187 1.52 5.18 -9.66
C ARG A 187 2.68 6.13 -9.46
N TYR A 188 3.18 6.70 -10.55
CA TYR A 188 4.10 7.82 -10.52
C TYR A 188 3.45 9.01 -11.25
N ALA A 189 3.27 10.12 -10.54
CA ALA A 189 2.76 11.36 -11.12
C ALA A 189 3.92 12.19 -11.69
N SER A 190 3.97 12.36 -13.02
CA SER A 190 5.09 13.04 -13.65
C SER A 190 5.02 14.56 -13.42
N PRO A 191 6.07 15.18 -12.88
CA PRO A 191 6.11 16.63 -12.72
C PRO A 191 6.35 17.38 -14.04
N GLN A 192 6.79 16.71 -15.11
CA GLN A 192 7.02 17.34 -16.42
C GLN A 192 5.70 17.51 -17.18
N ASP A 193 5.48 18.66 -17.80
CA ASP A 193 4.20 18.98 -18.46
C ASP A 193 3.90 18.14 -19.71
N ASP A 194 4.95 17.65 -20.37
CA ASP A 194 4.88 16.86 -21.59
C ASP A 194 4.96 15.36 -21.36
N ALA A 195 5.29 14.91 -20.14
CA ALA A 195 5.40 13.50 -19.82
C ALA A 195 4.14 12.94 -19.13
N PRO A 196 3.67 11.76 -19.55
CA PRO A 196 2.54 11.10 -18.91
C PRO A 196 2.93 10.53 -17.54
N ASP A 197 1.93 10.39 -16.67
CA ASP A 197 1.98 9.58 -15.47
C ASP A 197 2.27 8.11 -15.83
N GLN A 198 2.87 7.38 -14.90
CA GLN A 198 3.17 5.96 -15.05
C GLN A 198 2.34 5.12 -14.08
N ILE A 199 1.90 3.96 -14.55
CA ILE A 199 1.21 2.95 -13.75
C ILE A 199 1.96 1.64 -13.92
N GLU A 200 2.45 1.08 -12.82
CA GLU A 200 3.05 -0.24 -12.75
C GLU A 200 2.20 -1.17 -11.91
N THR A 201 2.20 -2.46 -12.26
CA THR A 201 1.56 -3.50 -11.46
C THR A 201 2.47 -4.69 -11.29
N ARG A 202 2.49 -5.28 -10.10
CA ARG A 202 3.25 -6.51 -9.81
C ARG A 202 2.35 -7.50 -9.08
N SER A 203 2.24 -8.71 -9.61
CA SER A 203 1.45 -9.77 -8.95
C SER A 203 2.23 -10.35 -7.78
N LEU A 204 1.59 -10.49 -6.62
CA LEU A 204 2.18 -11.03 -5.40
C LEU A 204 1.84 -12.51 -5.25
N ARG A 205 2.73 -13.40 -5.72
CA ARG A 205 2.49 -14.85 -5.68
C ARG A 205 3.05 -15.47 -4.42
N TRP A 206 2.21 -16.17 -3.67
CA TRP A 206 2.63 -16.91 -2.49
C TRP A 206 3.50 -18.12 -2.87
N ASN A 207 4.68 -18.22 -2.24
CA ASN A 207 5.53 -19.39 -2.31
C ASN A 207 5.52 -20.12 -0.97
N LYS A 208 4.78 -21.23 -0.91
CA LYS A 208 4.61 -22.04 0.32
C LYS A 208 5.95 -22.56 0.86
N GLY A 209 6.88 -22.97 0.00
CA GLY A 209 8.17 -23.53 0.43
C GLY A 209 9.10 -22.48 1.06
N ARG A 210 9.01 -21.22 0.63
CA ARG A 210 9.79 -20.11 1.20
C ARG A 210 9.03 -19.30 2.26
N GLN A 211 7.76 -19.59 2.46
CA GLN A 211 6.84 -18.79 3.29
C GLN A 211 6.89 -17.29 2.98
N ALA A 212 7.04 -16.95 1.69
CA ALA A 212 7.22 -15.59 1.22
C ALA A 212 6.38 -15.31 -0.03
N PHE A 213 6.04 -14.04 -0.27
CA PHE A 213 5.49 -13.63 -1.55
C PHE A 213 6.62 -13.24 -2.52
N ALA A 214 6.50 -13.66 -3.77
CA ALA A 214 7.35 -13.23 -4.85
C ALA A 214 6.60 -12.23 -5.74
N GLU A 215 7.27 -11.12 -6.05
CA GLU A 215 6.83 -10.20 -7.09
C GLU A 215 7.06 -10.83 -8.45
N GLN A 216 6.00 -10.94 -9.24
CA GLN A 216 6.10 -11.27 -10.64
C GLN A 216 5.73 -10.04 -11.46
N ALA A 217 6.70 -9.53 -12.23
CA ALA A 217 6.46 -8.57 -13.30
C ALA A 217 5.79 -9.30 -14.47
N SER A 218 4.53 -9.68 -14.26
CA SER A 218 3.63 -10.16 -15.31
C SER A 218 2.64 -9.06 -15.63
N ALA A 219 2.01 -9.15 -16.80
CA ALA A 219 0.88 -8.32 -17.12
C ALA A 219 -0.15 -8.33 -15.96
N PRO A 220 -0.80 -7.19 -15.65
CA PRO A 220 -1.77 -7.14 -14.57
C PRO A 220 -2.84 -8.22 -14.75
N PRO A 221 -3.33 -8.85 -13.67
CA PRO A 221 -4.41 -9.82 -13.78
C PRO A 221 -5.61 -9.19 -14.50
N ALA A 222 -6.28 -9.93 -15.38
CA ALA A 222 -7.43 -9.45 -16.14
C ALA A 222 -8.60 -8.97 -15.24
N ALA A 223 -8.59 -9.33 -13.96
CA ALA A 223 -9.52 -8.82 -12.96
C ALA A 223 -9.35 -7.32 -12.68
N VAL A 224 -8.11 -6.81 -12.72
CA VAL A 224 -7.82 -5.39 -12.51
C VAL A 224 -8.26 -4.60 -13.74
N GLN A 225 -9.15 -3.64 -13.53
CA GLN A 225 -9.72 -2.83 -14.59
C GLN A 225 -9.12 -1.42 -14.60
N ALA A 226 -9.21 -0.78 -15.76
CA ALA A 226 -9.02 0.64 -15.93
C ALA A 226 -10.36 1.28 -16.29
N VAL A 227 -10.73 2.34 -15.58
CA VAL A 227 -11.80 3.25 -15.98
C VAL A 227 -11.16 4.39 -16.77
N VAL A 228 -11.42 4.41 -18.07
CA VAL A 228 -10.96 5.44 -18.99
C VAL A 228 -12.03 6.51 -19.07
N ALA A 229 -11.80 7.67 -18.48
CA ALA A 229 -12.75 8.78 -18.51
C ALA A 229 -12.85 9.41 -19.90
N ALA A 230 -11.70 9.66 -20.53
CA ALA A 230 -11.57 10.27 -21.85
C ALA A 230 -10.17 10.03 -22.44
N ARG A 231 -10.03 10.26 -23.75
CA ARG A 231 -8.76 10.16 -24.50
C ARG A 231 -8.43 11.50 -25.16
N TYR A 232 -7.14 11.80 -25.27
CA TYR A 232 -6.61 13.07 -25.75
C TYR A 232 -5.35 12.88 -26.60
N ASP A 233 -5.13 13.77 -27.55
CA ASP A 233 -3.98 13.72 -28.47
C ASP A 233 -2.65 13.94 -27.75
N SER A 234 -2.65 14.78 -26.71
CA SER A 234 -1.46 15.13 -25.94
C SER A 234 -1.66 15.03 -24.43
N VAL A 235 -0.54 14.90 -23.71
CA VAL A 235 -0.51 14.99 -22.24
C VAL A 235 -1.06 16.34 -21.77
N ALA A 236 -0.66 17.43 -22.44
CA ALA A 236 -1.13 18.78 -22.12
C ALA A 236 -2.67 18.92 -22.21
N ALA A 237 -3.27 18.39 -23.28
CA ALA A 237 -4.73 18.41 -23.43
C ALA A 237 -5.45 17.59 -22.34
N ALA A 238 -4.92 16.41 -22.01
CA ALA A 238 -5.46 15.58 -20.93
C ALA A 238 -5.35 16.27 -19.55
N ARG A 239 -4.22 16.92 -19.26
CA ARG A 239 -4.00 17.68 -18.01
C ARG A 239 -4.93 18.89 -17.93
N ALA A 240 -5.08 19.64 -19.02
CA ALA A 240 -6.00 20.77 -19.08
C ALA A 240 -7.44 20.34 -18.80
N ALA A 241 -7.89 19.24 -19.43
CA ALA A 241 -9.22 18.70 -19.18
C ALA A 241 -9.41 18.20 -17.73
N ARG A 242 -8.38 17.56 -17.15
CA ARG A 242 -8.38 17.18 -15.72
C ARG A 242 -8.53 18.40 -14.81
N ALA A 243 -7.81 19.49 -15.09
CA ALA A 243 -7.87 20.72 -14.31
C ALA A 243 -9.23 21.42 -14.44
N GLN A 244 -9.81 21.47 -15.65
CA GLN A 244 -11.14 22.06 -15.89
C GLN A 244 -12.27 21.28 -15.22
N GLN A 245 -12.11 19.97 -15.01
CA GLN A 245 -13.10 19.10 -14.35
C GLN A 245 -12.50 18.48 -13.08
N ALA A 246 -11.78 19.28 -12.28
CA ALA A 246 -11.02 18.80 -11.12
C ALA A 246 -11.87 18.03 -10.10
N GLU A 247 -13.13 18.42 -9.90
CA GLU A 247 -14.06 17.73 -9.00
C GLU A 247 -14.38 16.30 -9.46
N CYS A 248 -14.44 16.06 -10.77
CA CYS A 248 -14.71 14.73 -11.33
C CYS A 248 -13.44 13.90 -11.55
N LEU A 249 -12.36 14.56 -11.98
CA LEU A 249 -11.17 13.93 -12.57
C LEU A 249 -9.89 14.18 -11.77
N GLY A 250 -9.91 14.92 -10.66
CA GLY A 250 -8.70 15.31 -9.93
C GLY A 250 -7.79 14.13 -9.52
N ALA A 251 -8.39 12.99 -9.20
CA ALA A 251 -7.67 11.76 -8.84
C ALA A 251 -7.21 10.91 -10.05
N TYR A 252 -7.55 11.29 -11.29
CA TYR A 252 -7.21 10.53 -12.49
C TYR A 252 -5.76 10.75 -12.93
N SER A 253 -5.14 9.67 -13.38
CA SER A 253 -3.80 9.68 -13.97
C SER A 253 -3.86 10.01 -15.45
N VAL A 254 -2.91 10.81 -15.94
CA VAL A 254 -2.74 11.06 -17.38
C VAL A 254 -1.73 10.05 -17.92
N VAL A 255 -2.17 8.95 -18.52
CA VAL A 255 -1.27 7.87 -18.94
C VAL A 255 -1.17 7.76 -20.45
N ARG A 256 -0.03 7.23 -20.91
CA ARG A 256 0.09 6.72 -22.28
C ARG A 256 -0.55 5.34 -22.37
N THR A 257 -1.32 5.13 -23.43
CA THR A 257 -2.08 3.91 -23.70
C THR A 257 -1.60 3.26 -25.00
N ARG A 258 -1.87 1.96 -25.16
CA ARG A 258 -1.68 1.29 -26.45
C ARG A 258 -2.54 1.98 -27.52
N PRO A 259 -2.03 2.12 -28.76
CA PRO A 259 -2.84 2.58 -29.88
C PRO A 259 -4.09 1.71 -30.02
N ALA A 260 -5.25 2.35 -30.22
CA ALA A 260 -6.50 1.68 -30.54
C ALA A 260 -7.01 2.23 -31.88
N GLY A 261 -6.43 1.74 -32.98
CA GLY A 261 -6.62 2.35 -34.31
C GLY A 261 -6.05 3.76 -34.37
N ALA A 262 -6.80 4.71 -34.92
CA ALA A 262 -6.45 6.14 -34.97
C ALA A 262 -6.71 6.88 -33.64
N ALA A 263 -7.16 6.20 -32.59
CA ALA A 263 -7.53 6.84 -31.35
C ALA A 263 -6.32 7.44 -30.63
N PRO A 264 -6.51 8.58 -29.91
CA PRO A 264 -5.44 9.25 -29.22
C PRO A 264 -4.72 8.36 -28.19
N HIS A 265 -3.41 8.58 -28.06
CA HIS A 265 -2.53 7.75 -27.23
C HIS A 265 -2.56 8.10 -25.74
N HIS A 266 -3.15 9.21 -25.33
CA HIS A 266 -3.18 9.63 -23.93
C HIS A 266 -4.60 9.50 -23.38
N ALA A 267 -4.71 9.09 -22.12
CA ALA A 267 -6.00 8.90 -21.48
C ALA A 267 -5.97 9.34 -20.02
N LEU A 268 -7.12 9.83 -19.55
CA LEU A 268 -7.39 9.98 -18.13
C LEU A 268 -7.90 8.66 -17.58
N VAL A 269 -7.15 8.08 -16.64
CA VAL A 269 -7.37 6.71 -16.16
C VAL A 269 -7.38 6.65 -14.65
N GLN A 270 -8.30 5.86 -14.12
CA GLN A 270 -8.27 5.38 -12.74
C GLN A 270 -8.30 3.86 -12.70
N VAL A 271 -7.59 3.25 -11.75
CA VAL A 271 -7.49 1.79 -11.62
C VAL A 271 -8.50 1.27 -10.61
N ALA A 272 -9.23 0.23 -11.01
CA ALA A 272 -10.18 -0.48 -10.15
C ALA A 272 -9.67 -1.91 -9.87
N ALA A 273 -9.81 -2.39 -8.65
CA ALA A 273 -9.40 -3.75 -8.29
C ALA A 273 -10.22 -4.81 -9.02
N ASP A 274 -11.49 -4.53 -9.31
CA ASP A 274 -12.40 -5.40 -10.03
C ASP A 274 -13.45 -4.65 -10.88
N MET A 275 -14.30 -5.42 -11.57
CA MET A 275 -15.39 -4.89 -12.41
C MET A 275 -16.47 -4.16 -11.62
N ALA A 276 -16.72 -4.52 -10.36
CA ALA A 276 -17.76 -3.88 -9.56
C ALA A 276 -17.33 -2.45 -9.19
N GLN A 277 -16.08 -2.29 -8.75
CA GLN A 277 -15.49 -0.96 -8.52
C GLN A 277 -15.43 -0.13 -9.81
N ALA A 278 -15.04 -0.74 -10.93
CA ALA A 278 -14.98 -0.05 -12.21
C ALA A 278 -16.36 0.42 -12.69
N HIS A 279 -17.40 -0.39 -12.46
CA HIS A 279 -18.78 -0.05 -12.79
C HIS A 279 -19.29 1.10 -11.93
N ALA A 280 -19.09 1.04 -10.61
CA ALA A 280 -19.51 2.11 -9.70
C ALA A 280 -18.83 3.43 -10.03
N GLU A 281 -17.53 3.41 -10.33
CA GLU A 281 -16.81 4.60 -10.75
C GLU A 281 -17.31 5.15 -12.09
N SER A 282 -17.66 4.27 -13.04
CA SER A 282 -18.26 4.69 -14.31
C SER A 282 -19.62 5.36 -14.12
N LEU A 283 -20.43 4.90 -13.15
CA LEU A 283 -21.68 5.56 -12.77
C LEU A 283 -21.43 6.91 -12.11
N ARG A 284 -20.47 6.98 -11.17
CA ARG A 284 -20.06 8.24 -10.52
C ARG A 284 -19.63 9.28 -11.54
N LEU A 285 -18.80 8.91 -12.52
CA LEU A 285 -18.35 9.84 -13.56
C LEU A 285 -19.50 10.37 -14.43
N ARG A 286 -20.44 9.51 -14.84
CA ARG A 286 -21.61 9.93 -15.63
C ARG A 286 -22.53 10.87 -14.85
N ALA A 287 -22.67 10.64 -13.53
CA ALA A 287 -23.40 11.54 -12.65
C ALA A 287 -22.66 12.87 -12.42
N CYS A 288 -21.32 12.84 -12.42
CA CYS A 288 -20.49 14.02 -12.22
C CYS A 288 -20.47 14.96 -13.44
N SER A 289 -20.41 14.40 -14.65
CA SER A 289 -20.36 15.20 -15.88
C SER A 289 -20.99 14.46 -17.06
N ALA A 290 -22.02 15.05 -17.67
CA ALA A 290 -22.71 14.50 -18.84
C ALA A 290 -21.82 14.43 -20.10
N SER A 291 -20.70 15.17 -20.13
CA SER A 291 -19.75 15.14 -21.24
C SER A 291 -18.81 13.94 -21.19
N LEU A 292 -18.70 13.26 -20.04
CA LEU A 292 -17.84 12.10 -19.87
C LEU A 292 -18.57 10.81 -20.29
N GLN A 293 -17.91 10.03 -21.14
CA GLN A 293 -18.38 8.70 -21.56
C GLN A 293 -17.37 7.64 -21.11
N PRO A 294 -17.34 7.30 -19.80
CA PRO A 294 -16.34 6.40 -19.28
C PRO A 294 -16.45 5.01 -19.90
N ARG A 295 -15.28 4.44 -20.21
CA ARG A 295 -15.13 3.07 -20.71
C ARG A 295 -14.31 2.24 -19.73
N THR A 296 -14.79 1.06 -19.40
CA THR A 296 -14.05 0.08 -18.62
C THR A 296 -13.33 -0.89 -19.55
N VAL A 297 -12.03 -1.08 -19.32
CA VAL A 297 -11.23 -2.08 -20.03
C VAL A 297 -10.29 -2.80 -19.05
N PRO A 298 -9.91 -4.06 -19.30
CA PRO A 298 -8.86 -4.69 -18.52
C PRO A 298 -7.58 -3.86 -18.57
N LEU A 299 -6.96 -3.58 -17.41
CA LEU A 299 -5.78 -2.71 -17.33
C LEU A 299 -4.64 -3.23 -18.22
N VAL A 300 -4.50 -4.56 -18.30
CA VAL A 300 -3.55 -5.26 -19.15
C VAL A 300 -3.67 -4.91 -20.63
N HIS A 301 -4.86 -4.55 -21.13
CA HIS A 301 -5.07 -4.18 -22.53
C HIS A 301 -4.80 -2.69 -22.79
N LEU A 302 -4.82 -1.86 -21.74
CA LEU A 302 -4.68 -0.42 -21.86
C LEU A 302 -3.23 0.05 -21.88
N LEU A 303 -2.41 -0.43 -20.94
CA LEU A 303 -1.04 0.04 -20.77
C LEU A 303 -0.12 -0.56 -21.85
N PRO A 304 0.85 0.20 -22.40
CA PRO A 304 1.87 -0.37 -23.27
C PRO A 304 2.61 -1.50 -22.56
N ASP A 305 3.14 -2.47 -23.31
CA ASP A 305 3.96 -3.53 -22.73
C ASP A 305 5.07 -2.87 -21.92
N ALA A 306 5.14 -3.22 -20.64
CA ALA A 306 6.13 -2.68 -19.73
C ALA A 306 7.51 -3.04 -20.30
N GLY A 307 8.16 -2.07 -20.95
CA GLY A 307 9.58 -2.09 -21.22
C GLY A 307 10.31 -2.03 -19.88
N LEU A 308 10.35 -3.15 -19.17
CA LEU A 308 11.07 -3.33 -17.92
C LEU A 308 12.56 -3.17 -18.23
N LYS A 309 13.09 -1.96 -18.09
CA LYS A 309 14.44 -1.81 -17.56
C LYS A 309 14.25 -1.75 -16.04
N PRO A 310 14.61 -2.82 -15.30
CA PRO A 310 14.70 -2.72 -13.86
C PRO A 310 15.68 -1.59 -13.57
N GLY A 311 15.24 -0.59 -12.80
CA GLY A 311 16.18 0.27 -12.09
C GLY A 311 17.22 -0.63 -11.44
N LYS A 312 18.51 -0.33 -11.68
CA LYS A 312 19.65 -1.01 -11.09
C LYS A 312 19.31 -1.43 -9.66
N LYS A 313 19.23 -2.73 -9.42
CA LYS A 313 19.42 -3.26 -8.07
C LYS A 313 20.80 -2.75 -7.64
N THR A 314 20.84 -1.77 -6.74
CA THR A 314 22.00 -1.56 -5.89
C THR A 314 22.10 -2.79 -5.01
N GLY A 315 22.75 -3.83 -5.55
CA GLY A 315 23.13 -4.98 -4.78
C GLY A 315 24.12 -4.52 -3.73
N ASN A 316 23.66 -4.35 -2.50
CA ASN A 316 24.53 -4.49 -1.34
C ASN A 316 25.06 -5.92 -1.37
N LYS A 317 26.22 -6.07 -1.99
CA LYS A 317 27.08 -7.23 -1.85
C LYS A 317 27.68 -7.08 -0.44
N PRO A 318 27.50 -8.04 0.49
CA PRO A 318 28.31 -8.03 1.70
C PRO A 318 29.76 -8.22 1.28
N ASP A 319 30.63 -7.34 1.78
CA ASP A 319 32.06 -7.38 1.52
C ASP A 319 32.62 -8.78 1.76
N ARG A 320 33.09 -9.41 0.68
CA ARG A 320 33.91 -10.60 0.76
C ARG A 320 35.24 -10.17 1.37
N LYS A 321 35.47 -10.57 2.61
CA LYS A 321 36.79 -10.54 3.27
C LYS A 321 37.83 -11.15 2.30
N PRO A 322 39.00 -10.51 2.08
CA PRO A 322 40.03 -11.09 1.22
C PRO A 322 40.50 -12.42 1.82
N GLU A 323 40.56 -13.47 0.99
CA GLU A 323 41.23 -14.72 1.34
C GLU A 323 42.72 -14.45 1.60
N PRO A 324 43.35 -15.12 2.59
CA PRO A 324 44.80 -15.01 2.79
C PRO A 324 45.54 -15.63 1.60
N LYS A 325 46.57 -14.94 1.11
CA LYS A 325 47.52 -15.50 0.13
C LYS A 325 48.13 -16.81 0.67
N PRO A 326 48.32 -17.84 -0.16
CA PRO A 326 49.05 -19.03 0.25
C PRO A 326 50.52 -18.69 0.49
N GLU A 327 51.05 -19.14 1.63
CA GLU A 327 52.49 -19.12 1.95
C GLU A 327 53.29 -19.95 0.93
N PRO A 328 54.51 -19.51 0.55
CA PRO A 328 55.39 -20.33 -0.26
C PRO A 328 55.92 -21.52 0.57
N LYS A 329 55.87 -22.71 -0.02
CA LYS A 329 56.44 -23.94 0.56
C LYS A 329 57.95 -23.78 0.76
N PRO A 330 58.53 -24.28 1.85
CA PRO A 330 59.97 -24.34 2.01
C PRO A 330 60.57 -25.38 1.05
N GLU A 331 61.63 -24.96 0.37
CA GLU A 331 62.48 -25.79 -0.48
C GLU A 331 63.26 -26.80 0.38
N PRO A 332 63.43 -28.06 -0.07
CA PRO A 332 64.18 -29.04 0.70
C PRO A 332 65.67 -28.72 0.66
N ALA A 333 66.28 -28.63 1.85
CA ALA A 333 67.70 -28.42 2.04
C ALA A 333 68.55 -29.50 1.33
N ARG A 334 69.66 -29.06 0.73
CA ARG A 334 70.89 -29.82 0.59
C ARG A 334 71.98 -29.12 1.39
#